data_AF-A0A967GQF6-F1
#
_entry.id   AF-A0A967GQF6-F1
#
_cell.length_a   1.000
_cell.length_b   1.000
_cell.length_c   1.000
_cell.angle_alpha   90.00
_cell.angle_beta   90.00
_cell.angle_gamma   90.00
#
_symmetry.space_group_name_H-M   'P 1'
#
loop_
_entity.id
_entity.type
_entity.pdbx_description
1 polymer ?
#
loop_
_entity_poly.entity_id
_entity_poly.type
_entity_poly.pdbx_seq_one_letter_code
_entity_poly.pdbx_strand_id
1 'polypeptide(L)' 'MVPSPDHPLGLLDLNERASLLRHLLKAGFQVYRLDWGRDSARCDDMALAAYVESAIGGATRAVAEHSGRSR' A
#
# COMPACT_ATOMS: atom_id res chain seq x y z
N MET A 1 3.21 -4.13 -3.07
CA MET A 1 3.01 -5.09 -1.96
C MET A 1 1.95 -4.52 -1.04
N VAL A 2 0.99 -5.33 -0.58
CA VAL A 2 -0.16 -4.84 0.18
C VAL A 2 -0.05 -5.37 1.62
N PRO A 3 0.21 -4.53 2.64
CA PRO A 3 0.22 -4.95 4.04
C PRO A 3 -1.19 -5.34 4.50
N SER A 4 -1.29 -6.15 5.55
CA SER A 4 -2.56 -6.35 6.26
C SER A 4 -3.01 -5.01 6.87
N PRO A 5 -4.30 -4.65 6.80
CA PRO A 5 -4.82 -3.43 7.43
C PRO A 5 -4.71 -3.47 8.96
N ASP A 6 -4.74 -4.66 9.57
CA ASP A 6 -4.71 -4.86 11.02
C ASP A 6 -3.30 -4.80 11.63
N HIS A 7 -2.26 -4.80 10.79
CA HIS A 7 -0.86 -4.78 11.24
C HIS A 7 -0.17 -3.51 10.80
N PRO A 8 0.55 -2.81 11.69
CA PRO A 8 1.28 -1.62 11.32
C PRO A 8 2.29 -1.94 10.22
N LEU A 9 2.44 -0.98 9.29
CA LEU A 9 3.33 -1.04 8.12
C LEU A 9 4.78 -1.46 8.44
N GLY A 10 5.17 -1.39 9.71
CA GLY A 10 6.46 -1.83 10.23
C GLY A 10 6.76 -3.33 10.06
N LEU A 11 5.77 -4.21 9.82
CA LEU A 11 6.07 -5.63 9.58
C LEU A 11 6.96 -5.85 8.33
N LEU A 12 6.84 -4.97 7.36
CA LEU A 12 7.57 -5.05 6.08
C LEU A 12 8.90 -4.29 6.13
N ASP A 13 9.12 -3.51 7.19
CA ASP A 13 10.26 -2.63 7.42
C ASP A 13 10.61 -2.60 8.92
N LEU A 14 10.83 -3.80 9.48
CA LEU A 14 10.94 -4.00 10.93
C LEU A 14 12.16 -3.30 11.54
N ASN A 15 13.32 -3.50 10.90
CA ASN A 15 14.57 -2.85 11.24
C ASN A 15 15.52 -2.90 10.04
N GLU A 16 16.68 -2.26 10.16
CA GLU A 16 17.63 -2.13 9.05
C GLU A 16 18.12 -3.46 8.47
N ARG A 17 18.15 -4.52 9.29
CA ARG A 17 18.61 -5.87 8.92
C ARG A 17 17.48 -6.78 8.43
N ALA A 18 16.24 -6.47 8.78
CA ALA A 18 15.05 -7.28 8.50
C ALA A 18 13.97 -6.48 7.74
N SER A 19 14.40 -5.56 6.88
CA SER A 19 13.50 -4.76 6.03
C SER A 19 13.41 -5.35 4.64
N LEU A 20 12.24 -5.88 4.29
CA LEU A 20 11.95 -6.33 2.94
C LEU A 20 11.94 -5.15 1.97
N LEU A 21 11.42 -3.99 2.39
CA LEU A 21 11.41 -2.77 1.57
C LEU A 21 12.84 -2.36 1.17
N ARG A 22 13.76 -2.28 2.14
CA ARG A 22 15.16 -1.91 1.87
C ARG A 22 15.84 -2.93 0.97
N HIS A 23 15.54 -4.22 1.13
CA HIS A 23 16.07 -5.26 0.27
C HIS A 23 15.62 -5.09 -1.20
N LEU A 24 14.32 -4.87 -1.42
CA LEU A 24 13.76 -4.66 -2.76
C LEU A 24 14.27 -3.38 -3.41
N LEU A 25 14.38 -2.28 -2.66
CA LEU A 25 14.95 -1.03 -3.14
C LEU A 25 16.42 -1.20 -3.55
N LYS A 26 17.22 -1.93 -2.75
CA LYS A 26 18.63 -2.24 -3.08
C LYS A 26 18.76 -3.11 -4.33
N ALA A 27 17.79 -3.97 -4.61
CA ALA A 27 17.73 -4.78 -5.82
C ALA A 27 17.27 -3.97 -7.06
N GLY A 28 16.99 -2.68 -6.93
CA GLY A 28 16.63 -1.79 -8.03
C GLY A 28 15.15 -1.78 -8.39
N PHE A 29 14.29 -2.40 -7.58
CA PHE A 29 12.85 -2.32 -7.81
C PHE A 29 12.28 -0.95 -7.41
N GLN A 30 11.35 -0.44 -8.21
CA GLN A 30 10.48 0.66 -7.78
C GLN A 30 9.38 0.09 -6.88
N VAL A 31 9.42 0.47 -5.60
CA VAL A 31 8.53 -0.08 -4.58
C VAL A 31 7.49 0.96 -4.17
N TYR A 32 6.22 0.64 -4.38
CA TYR A 32 5.08 1.42 -3.88
C TYR A 32 4.50 0.74 -2.64
N ARG A 33 4.10 1.56 -1.67
CA ARG A 33 3.46 1.12 -0.43
C ARG A 33 2.05 1.70 -0.35
N LEU A 34 1.08 0.83 -0.12
CA LEU A 34 -0.27 1.24 0.24
C LEU A 34 -0.32 1.49 1.74
N ASP A 35 -0.74 2.69 2.13
CA ASP A 35 -1.11 3.04 3.49
C ASP A 35 -2.64 3.03 3.57
N TRP A 36 -3.17 2.20 4.46
CA TRP A 36 -4.60 2.01 4.65
C TRP A 36 -5.29 3.18 5.37
N GLY A 37 -4.50 4.11 5.92
CA GLY A 37 -5.01 5.21 6.72
C GLY A 37 -5.39 4.79 8.13
N ARG A 38 -5.93 5.75 8.91
CA ARG A 38 -6.55 5.46 10.21
C ARG A 38 -8.05 5.31 10.04
N ASP A 39 -8.64 4.46 10.86
CA ASP A 39 -10.10 4.40 11.02
C ASP A 39 -10.62 5.81 11.30
N SER A 40 -11.45 6.28 10.38
CA SER A 40 -12.20 7.53 10.55
C SER A 40 -13.67 7.17 10.57
N ALA A 41 -14.49 7.91 11.32
CA ALA A 41 -15.93 7.67 11.43
C ALA A 41 -16.69 7.66 10.09
N ARG A 42 -16.03 8.07 8.98
CA ARG A 42 -16.54 7.94 7.61
C ARG A 42 -16.47 6.52 7.03
N CYS A 43 -15.78 5.60 7.69
CA CYS A 43 -15.60 4.22 7.22
C CYS A 43 -16.55 3.20 7.88
N ASP A 44 -17.29 3.60 8.92
CA ASP A 44 -18.12 2.66 9.70
C ASP A 44 -19.25 2.02 8.85
N ASP A 45 -19.75 2.72 7.84
CA ASP A 45 -20.81 2.24 6.94
C ASP A 45 -20.28 1.68 5.60
N MET A 46 -18.95 1.60 5.42
CA MET A 46 -18.38 1.16 4.15
C MET A 46 -18.26 -0.35 4.09
N ALA A 47 -18.91 -0.97 3.09
CA ALA A 47 -18.74 -2.38 2.81
C ALA A 47 -17.27 -2.71 2.49
N LEU A 48 -16.77 -3.84 3.01
CA LEU A 48 -15.39 -4.30 2.78
C LEU A 48 -15.00 -4.29 1.29
N ALA A 49 -15.91 -4.71 0.40
CA ALA A 49 -15.66 -4.70 -1.04
C ALA A 49 -15.42 -3.27 -1.57
N ALA A 50 -16.20 -2.29 -1.10
CA ALA A 50 -16.03 -0.89 -1.49
C ALA A 50 -14.73 -0.29 -0.93
N TYR A 51 -14.34 -0.67 0.28
CA TYR A 51 -13.06 -0.28 0.88
C TYR A 51 -11.88 -0.81 0.06
N VAL A 52 -11.89 -2.10 -0.27
CA VAL A 52 -10.84 -2.76 -1.05
C VAL A 52 -10.75 -2.18 -2.46
N GLU A 53 -11.88 -2.01 -3.15
CA GLU A 53 -11.94 -1.40 -4.48
C GLU A 53 -11.42 0.04 -4.48
N SER A 54 -11.84 0.86 -3.50
CA SER A 54 -11.38 2.24 -3.38
C SER A 54 -9.87 2.31 -3.16
N ALA A 55 -9.36 1.54 -2.19
CA ALA A 55 -7.95 1.59 -1.80
C ALA A 55 -7.03 0.98 -2.86
N ILE A 56 -7.31 -0.25 -3.31
CA ILE A 56 -6.47 -0.95 -4.29
C ILE A 56 -6.66 -0.37 -5.68
N GLY A 57 -7.90 -0.07 -6.09
CA GLY A 57 -8.19 0.55 -7.38
C GLY A 57 -7.59 1.94 -7.50
N GLY A 58 -7.67 2.75 -6.44
CA GLY A 58 -7.01 4.06 -6.38
C GLY A 58 -5.49 3.94 -6.46
N ALA A 59 -4.89 3.05 -5.67
CA ALA A 59 -3.45 2.86 -5.65
C ALA A 59 -2.88 2.36 -6.99
N THR A 60 -3.54 1.39 -7.63
CA THR A 60 -3.11 0.87 -8.94
C THR A 60 -3.18 1.94 -10.02
N ARG A 61 -4.24 2.77 -10.03
CA ARG A 61 -4.34 3.92 -10.95
C ARG A 61 -3.21 4.92 -10.72
N ALA A 62 -2.95 5.30 -9.47
CA ALA A 62 -1.87 6.23 -9.13
C ALA A 62 -0.49 5.71 -9.53
N VAL A 63 -0.23 4.40 -9.36
CA VAL A 63 1.02 3.76 -9.81
C VAL A 63 1.12 3.78 -11.33
N ALA A 64 0.03 3.48 -12.04
CA ALA A 64 0.01 3.49 -13.51
C ALA A 64 0.31 4.88 -14.07
N GLU A 65 -0.33 5.92 -13.53
CA GLU A 65 -0.10 7.33 -13.87
C GLU A 65 1.36 7.73 -13.62
N HIS A 66 1.89 7.41 -12.43
CA HIS A 66 3.28 7.72 -12.08
C HIS A 66 4.29 6.98 -12.97
N SER A 67 3.99 5.74 -13.35
CA SER A 67 4.86 4.90 -14.20
C SER A 67 4.80 5.30 -15.69
N GLY A 68 4.06 6.35 -16.04
CA GLY A 68 3.87 6.79 -17.43
C GLY A 68 2.97 5.87 -18.26
N ARG A 69 2.25 4.94 -17.64
CA ARG A 69 1.18 4.15 -18.27
C ARG A 69 -0.13 4.93 -18.16
N SER A 70 -0.20 6.06 -18.85
CA SER A 70 -1.49 6.70 -19.14
C SER A 70 -2.12 5.98 -20.32
N ARG A 71 -3.23 5.27 -20.07
CA ARG A 71 -4.05 4.67 -21.12
C ARG A 71 -5.19 5.62 -21.46
#